data_AF-A0A3M1BH54-F1
#
_entry.id   AF-A0A3M1BH54-F1
#
_cell.length_a   1.000
_cell.length_b   1.000
_cell.length_c   1.000
_cell.angle_alpha   90.00
_cell.angle_beta   90.00
_cell.angle_gamma   90.00
#
_symmetry.space_group_name_H-M   'P 1'
#
loop_
_entity.id
_entity.type
_entity.pdbx_description
1 polymer ?
#
loop_
_entity_poly.entity_id
_entity_poly.type
_entity_poly.pdbx_seq_one_letter_code
_entity_poly.pdbx_strand_id
1 'polypeptide(L)'
;MSGKRRGILFLVSAPSGGGKTTLCEAILGSVENIVRSISYTTRAPRPGERDGVDYFFISPEEFDRRVEAGFFAEWARVHGHAYGTGIDQVLSETGEGHDMLFAIDIQGVRQMVDRFRPRGVPVVTLFILPPSWEVLADRLRRRGTDSPEAIATRLETARKEVAAAWSYDYLVVNDRLEAALAAMKAIIAAERQKTALIGPALLPRLTGEEAGTGGVPLPSRKGASK
;
A
#
# COMPACT_ATOMS: atom_id res chain seq x y z
N MET A 1 19.71 1.76 22.84
CA MET A 1 19.07 1.12 21.66
C MET A 1 19.00 2.17 20.56
N SER A 2 19.51 1.85 19.37
CA SER A 2 19.70 2.77 18.25
C SER A 2 18.43 3.56 17.93
N GLY A 3 18.52 4.89 17.87
CA GLY A 3 17.47 5.75 17.33
C GLY A 3 17.23 5.44 15.85
N LYS A 4 16.47 4.38 15.58
CA LYS A 4 16.00 4.00 14.26
C LYS A 4 14.79 4.87 13.90
N ARG A 5 14.75 5.36 12.67
CA ARG A 5 13.56 6.04 12.14
C ARG A 5 12.37 5.07 12.10
N ARG A 6 11.15 5.60 12.25
CA ARG A 6 9.94 4.84 11.97
C ARG A 6 9.86 4.52 10.46
N GLY A 7 9.29 3.36 10.14
CA GLY A 7 8.98 2.95 8.77
C GLY A 7 7.93 3.83 8.09
N ILE A 8 8.02 3.94 6.77
CA ILE A 8 7.07 4.68 5.92
C ILE A 8 6.08 3.69 5.31
N LEU A 9 4.80 4.05 5.26
CA LEU A 9 3.77 3.31 4.55
C LEU A 9 3.67 3.80 3.10
N PHE A 10 4.15 2.99 2.14
CA PHE A 10 4.03 3.26 0.71
C PHE A 10 2.78 2.56 0.15
N LEU A 11 1.73 3.34 -0.08
CA LEU A 11 0.43 2.83 -0.52
C LEU A 11 0.31 2.96 -2.04
N VAL A 12 0.26 1.82 -2.73
CA VAL A 12 0.23 1.76 -4.18
C VAL A 12 -1.14 1.29 -4.67
N SER A 13 -1.78 2.12 -5.48
CA SER A 13 -2.98 1.76 -6.24
C SER A 13 -2.75 1.96 -7.73
N ALA A 14 -3.62 1.35 -8.54
CA ALA A 14 -3.61 1.47 -9.99
C ALA A 14 -5.01 1.13 -10.48
N PRO A 15 -5.43 1.62 -11.66
CA PRO A 15 -6.63 1.10 -12.28
C PRO A 15 -6.43 -0.37 -12.65
N SER A 16 -7.54 -1.07 -12.83
CA SER A 16 -7.49 -2.46 -13.33
C SER A 16 -6.62 -2.56 -14.60
N GLY A 17 -5.56 -3.39 -14.58
CA GLY A 17 -4.62 -3.51 -15.71
C GLY A 17 -3.45 -2.52 -15.73
N GLY A 18 -3.27 -1.69 -14.68
CA GLY A 18 -2.17 -0.72 -14.58
C GLY A 18 -0.77 -1.30 -14.32
N GLY A 19 -0.65 -2.61 -14.06
CA GLY A 19 0.64 -3.27 -13.80
C GLY A 19 1.15 -3.14 -12.35
N LYS A 20 0.26 -2.85 -11.40
CA LYS A 20 0.56 -2.68 -9.97
C LYS A 20 1.43 -3.80 -9.39
N THR A 21 0.98 -5.05 -9.50
CA THR A 21 1.66 -6.20 -8.90
C THR A 21 3.09 -6.31 -9.40
N THR A 22 3.31 -6.29 -10.72
CA THR A 22 4.65 -6.40 -11.32
C THR A 22 5.61 -5.32 -10.81
N LEU A 23 5.16 -4.08 -10.70
CA LEU A 23 5.99 -2.99 -10.16
C LEU A 23 6.29 -3.16 -8.67
N CYS A 24 5.31 -3.56 -7.87
CA CYS A 24 5.51 -3.82 -6.45
C CYS A 24 6.50 -4.98 -6.20
N GLU A 25 6.38 -6.08 -6.96
CA GLU A 25 7.35 -7.19 -6.90
C GLU A 25 8.77 -6.72 -7.24
N ALA A 26 8.91 -5.94 -8.32
CA ALA A 26 10.21 -5.42 -8.73
C ALA A 26 10.82 -4.48 -7.67
N ILE A 27 10.02 -3.68 -6.97
CA ILE A 27 10.49 -2.85 -5.85
C ILE A 27 10.95 -3.73 -4.69
N LEU A 28 10.16 -4.71 -4.27
CA LEU A 28 10.50 -5.60 -3.16
C LEU A 28 11.79 -6.39 -3.42
N GLY A 29 12.04 -6.77 -4.68
CA GLY A 29 13.28 -7.46 -5.07
C GLY A 29 14.50 -6.55 -5.26
N SER A 30 14.36 -5.22 -5.19
CA SER A 30 15.46 -4.31 -5.55
C SER A 30 15.62 -3.06 -4.68
N VAL A 31 14.83 -2.94 -3.62
CA VAL A 31 14.95 -1.89 -2.60
C VAL A 31 15.14 -2.57 -1.26
N GLU A 32 16.15 -2.17 -0.51
CA GLU A 32 16.41 -2.72 0.82
C GLU A 32 15.49 -2.09 1.88
N ASN A 33 15.27 -2.82 2.98
CA ASN A 33 14.52 -2.38 4.15
C ASN A 33 13.08 -1.91 3.82
N ILE A 34 12.46 -2.56 2.85
CA ILE A 34 11.04 -2.43 2.53
C ILE A 34 10.43 -3.83 2.45
N VAL A 35 9.30 -4.03 3.13
CA VAL A 35 8.62 -5.32 3.21
C VAL A 35 7.23 -5.24 2.61
N ARG A 36 6.72 -6.40 2.15
CA ARG A 36 5.35 -6.50 1.63
C ARG A 36 4.35 -6.47 2.78
N SER A 37 3.26 -5.72 2.61
CA SER A 37 2.05 -5.93 3.38
C SER A 37 1.33 -7.20 2.92
N ILE A 38 1.26 -8.23 3.78
CA ILE A 38 0.57 -9.49 3.49
C ILE A 38 -0.90 -9.35 3.94
N SER A 39 -1.80 -9.17 2.98
CA SER A 39 -3.23 -8.99 3.28
C SER A 39 -3.93 -10.31 3.60
N TYR A 40 -5.00 -10.22 4.38
CA TYR A 40 -6.00 -11.27 4.53
C TYR A 40 -6.96 -11.23 3.34
N THR A 41 -7.46 -12.38 2.91
CA THR A 41 -8.49 -12.46 1.87
C THR A 41 -9.46 -13.61 2.06
N THR A 42 -10.69 -13.41 1.58
CA THR A 42 -11.74 -14.46 1.52
C THR A 42 -11.79 -15.21 0.20
N ARG A 43 -10.92 -14.85 -0.75
CA ARG A 43 -10.76 -15.58 -2.01
C ARG A 43 -10.02 -16.89 -1.75
N ALA A 44 -10.39 -17.97 -2.44
CA ALA A 44 -9.60 -19.19 -2.42
C ALA A 44 -8.20 -18.97 -3.04
N PRO A 45 -7.14 -19.62 -2.53
CA PRO A 45 -5.79 -19.52 -3.10
C PRO A 45 -5.76 -19.98 -4.55
N ARG A 46 -4.98 -19.29 -5.40
CA ARG A 46 -4.68 -19.73 -6.77
C ARG A 46 -3.57 -20.78 -6.75
N PRO A 47 -3.43 -21.61 -7.82
CA PRO A 47 -2.28 -22.49 -7.95
C PRO A 47 -0.96 -21.73 -7.77
N GLY A 48 -0.15 -22.18 -6.80
CA GLY A 48 1.14 -21.58 -6.47
C GLY A 48 1.13 -20.52 -5.35
N GLU A 49 -0.03 -19.98 -4.95
CA GLU A 49 -0.12 -19.08 -3.80
C GLU A 49 0.02 -19.88 -2.49
N ARG A 50 0.72 -19.30 -1.50
CA ARG A 50 0.97 -19.89 -0.19
C ARG A 50 0.40 -19.02 0.92
N ASP A 51 -0.27 -19.66 1.87
CA ASP A 51 -0.81 -19.01 3.06
C ASP A 51 0.30 -18.39 3.91
N GLY A 52 0.08 -17.17 4.41
CA GLY A 52 1.05 -16.40 5.18
C GLY A 52 2.24 -15.85 4.39
N VAL A 53 2.25 -16.05 3.06
CA VAL A 53 3.29 -15.50 2.16
C VAL A 53 2.64 -14.54 1.16
N ASP A 54 1.67 -15.04 0.39
CA ASP A 54 0.98 -14.24 -0.62
C ASP A 54 -0.22 -13.51 -0.01
N TYR A 55 -1.02 -14.26 0.77
CA TYR A 55 -2.14 -13.77 1.56
C TYR A 55 -2.32 -14.65 2.80
N PHE A 56 -3.05 -14.15 3.79
CA PHE A 56 -3.71 -14.98 4.79
C PHE A 56 -5.11 -15.34 4.29
N PHE A 57 -5.34 -16.60 3.95
CA PHE A 57 -6.60 -17.09 3.40
C PHE A 57 -7.55 -17.47 4.53
N ILE A 58 -8.65 -16.74 4.68
CA ILE A 58 -9.64 -16.93 5.76
C ILE A 58 -11.07 -17.01 5.20
N SER A 59 -12.00 -17.58 5.96
CA SER A 59 -13.41 -17.62 5.54
C SER A 59 -14.06 -16.22 5.59
N PRO A 60 -15.15 -15.98 4.83
CA PRO A 60 -15.92 -14.74 4.94
C PRO A 60 -16.39 -14.44 6.37
N GLU A 61 -16.82 -15.45 7.12
CA GLU A 61 -17.31 -15.31 8.49
C GLU A 61 -16.18 -14.90 9.45
N GLU A 62 -14.98 -15.47 9.27
CA GLU A 62 -13.81 -15.07 10.05
C GLU A 62 -13.35 -13.64 9.70
N PHE A 63 -13.43 -13.27 8.42
CA PHE A 63 -13.12 -11.91 7.99
C PHE A 63 -14.05 -10.90 8.66
N ASP A 64 -15.35 -11.17 8.65
CA ASP A 64 -16.37 -10.29 9.23
C ASP A 64 -16.21 -10.16 10.75
N ARG A 65 -15.94 -11.26 11.46
CA ARG A 65 -15.58 -11.23 12.89
C ARG A 65 -14.38 -10.32 13.17
N ARG A 66 -13.35 -10.37 12.32
CA ARG A 66 -12.14 -9.52 12.47
C ARG A 66 -12.42 -8.06 12.17
N VAL A 67 -13.30 -7.76 11.22
CA VAL A 67 -13.78 -6.40 10.96
C VAL A 67 -14.47 -5.85 12.21
N GLU A 68 -15.41 -6.60 12.79
CA GLU A 68 -16.12 -6.20 14.02
C GLU A 68 -15.18 -6.01 15.22
N ALA A 69 -14.14 -6.84 15.32
CA ALA A 69 -13.12 -6.73 16.36
C ALA A 69 -12.11 -5.58 16.14
N GLY A 70 -12.22 -4.81 15.04
CA GLY A 70 -11.28 -3.73 14.72
C GLY A 70 -9.86 -4.20 14.40
N PHE A 71 -9.72 -5.44 13.92
CA PHE A 71 -8.43 -6.07 13.64
C PHE A 71 -7.68 -5.42 12.47
N PHE A 72 -8.41 -4.90 11.48
CA PHE A 72 -7.83 -4.38 10.25
C PHE A 72 -7.45 -2.90 10.36
N ALA A 73 -6.28 -2.55 9.82
CA ALA A 73 -5.86 -1.19 9.52
C ALA A 73 -6.71 -0.60 8.39
N GLU A 74 -6.96 -1.40 7.37
CA GLU A 74 -7.83 -1.13 6.24
C GLU A 74 -8.46 -2.43 5.76
N TRP A 75 -9.67 -2.34 5.19
CA TRP A 75 -10.28 -3.45 4.48
C TRP A 75 -11.24 -2.98 3.39
N ALA A 76 -11.44 -3.80 2.37
CA ALA A 76 -12.39 -3.52 1.30
C ALA A 76 -12.98 -4.82 0.75
N ARG A 77 -14.19 -4.73 0.18
CA ARG A 77 -14.77 -5.78 -0.64
C ARG A 77 -14.58 -5.42 -2.11
N VAL A 78 -13.83 -6.23 -2.84
CA VAL A 78 -13.42 -5.97 -4.23
C VAL A 78 -13.68 -7.24 -5.04
N HIS A 79 -14.44 -7.10 -6.14
CA HIS A 79 -14.80 -8.21 -7.03
C HIS A 79 -15.39 -9.43 -6.31
N GLY A 80 -16.26 -9.21 -5.31
CA GLY A 80 -16.95 -10.28 -4.57
C GLY A 80 -16.14 -10.94 -3.46
N HIS A 81 -14.88 -10.55 -3.24
CA HIS A 81 -14.05 -11.02 -2.14
C HIS A 81 -13.67 -9.89 -1.20
N ALA A 82 -13.39 -10.21 0.06
CA ALA A 82 -12.87 -9.25 1.02
C ALA A 82 -11.34 -9.32 1.07
N TYR A 83 -10.72 -8.18 1.30
CA TYR A 83 -9.29 -8.01 1.50
C TYR A 83 -9.07 -7.05 2.66
N GLY A 84 -8.05 -7.29 3.49
CA GLY A 84 -7.71 -6.34 4.55
C GLY A 84 -6.34 -6.58 5.13
N THR A 85 -5.76 -5.54 5.72
CA THR A 85 -4.42 -5.60 6.32
C THR A 85 -4.51 -5.49 7.82
N GLY A 86 -3.90 -6.43 8.56
CA GLY A 86 -3.94 -6.44 10.02
C GLY A 86 -3.18 -5.26 10.63
N ILE A 87 -3.78 -4.57 11.61
CA ILE A 87 -3.14 -3.39 12.22
C ILE A 87 -1.84 -3.73 12.94
N ASP A 88 -1.79 -4.89 13.60
CA ASP A 88 -0.62 -5.30 14.37
C ASP A 88 0.60 -5.51 13.47
N GLN A 89 0.41 -6.01 12.24
CA GLN A 89 1.47 -6.11 11.24
C GLN A 89 2.05 -4.73 10.89
N VAL A 90 1.18 -3.76 10.62
CA VAL A 90 1.59 -2.40 10.26
C VAL A 90 2.39 -1.75 11.39
N LEU A 91 1.92 -1.87 12.63
CA LEU A 91 2.55 -1.26 13.79
C LEU A 91 3.88 -1.93 14.14
N SER A 92 3.98 -3.26 14.01
CA SER A 92 5.20 -4.01 14.30
C SER A 92 6.32 -3.64 13.31
N GLU A 93 6.07 -3.80 12.01
CA GLU A 93 7.07 -3.56 10.96
C GLU A 93 7.57 -2.11 10.95
N THR A 94 6.65 -1.15 11.02
CA THR A 94 7.04 0.27 11.06
C THR A 94 7.74 0.65 12.36
N GLY A 95 7.38 0.01 13.47
CA GLY A 95 8.06 0.17 14.76
C GLY A 95 9.51 -0.31 14.74
N GLU A 96 9.81 -1.35 13.97
CA GLU A 96 11.18 -1.86 13.75
C GLU A 96 11.99 -1.03 12.76
N GLY A 97 11.34 -0.07 12.08
CA GLY A 97 11.94 0.82 11.10
C GLY A 97 11.90 0.28 9.67
N HIS A 98 11.13 -0.78 9.41
CA HIS A 98 10.91 -1.30 8.06
C HIS A 98 9.87 -0.43 7.35
N ASP A 99 10.17 -0.02 6.11
CA ASP A 99 9.13 0.55 5.26
C ASP A 99 8.20 -0.57 4.79
N MET A 100 6.94 -0.24 4.55
CA MET A 100 5.96 -1.22 4.10
C MET A 100 5.38 -0.80 2.76
N LEU A 101 5.36 -1.73 1.81
CA LEU A 101 4.75 -1.55 0.50
C LEU A 101 3.38 -2.25 0.45
N PHE A 102 2.34 -1.47 0.17
CA PHE A 102 0.95 -1.94 0.10
C PHE A 102 0.48 -1.90 -1.35
N ALA A 103 -0.05 -3.01 -1.85
CA ALA A 103 -0.66 -3.08 -3.17
C ALA A 103 -2.19 -3.17 -3.03
N ILE A 104 -2.83 -2.11 -2.53
CA ILE A 104 -4.27 -2.10 -2.14
C ILE A 104 -5.14 -1.30 -3.13
N ASP A 105 -6.46 -1.34 -2.95
CA ASP A 105 -7.41 -0.53 -3.73
C ASP A 105 -7.58 0.88 -3.13
N ILE A 106 -8.31 1.74 -3.84
CA ILE A 106 -8.49 3.14 -3.47
C ILE A 106 -9.19 3.29 -2.11
N GLN A 107 -10.13 2.39 -1.76
CA GLN A 107 -10.81 2.42 -0.46
C GLN A 107 -9.83 2.11 0.66
N GLY A 108 -8.97 1.10 0.47
CA GLY A 108 -7.91 0.78 1.40
C GLY A 108 -6.94 1.96 1.59
N VAL A 109 -6.51 2.61 0.49
CA VAL A 109 -5.63 3.79 0.58
C VAL A 109 -6.24 4.90 1.41
N ARG A 110 -7.53 5.24 1.18
CA ARG A 110 -8.22 6.29 1.95
C ARG A 110 -8.27 5.97 3.44
N GLN A 111 -8.65 4.74 3.81
CA GLN A 111 -8.68 4.30 5.20
C GLN A 111 -7.31 4.40 5.88
N MET A 112 -6.25 3.99 5.17
CA MET A 112 -4.88 4.10 5.68
C MET A 112 -4.46 5.56 5.87
N VAL A 113 -4.75 6.43 4.89
CA VAL A 113 -4.45 7.86 4.98
C VAL A 113 -5.15 8.49 6.18
N ASP A 114 -6.46 8.30 6.31
CA ASP A 114 -7.28 8.86 7.39
C ASP A 114 -6.88 8.32 8.77
N ARG A 115 -6.44 7.06 8.82
CA ARG A 115 -5.97 6.43 10.05
C ARG A 115 -4.57 6.91 10.45
N PHE A 116 -3.63 7.00 9.53
CA PHE A 116 -2.21 7.12 9.89
C PHE A 116 -1.67 8.54 9.79
N ARG A 117 -2.06 9.33 8.78
CA ARG A 117 -1.52 10.70 8.62
C ARG A 117 -1.82 11.62 9.80
N PRO A 118 -3.06 11.70 10.33
CA PRO A 118 -3.36 12.56 11.49
C PRO A 118 -2.60 12.17 12.76
N ARG A 119 -2.08 10.94 12.80
CA ARG A 119 -1.33 10.38 13.93
C ARG A 119 0.17 10.47 13.71
N GLY A 120 0.63 11.28 12.75
CA GLY A 120 2.05 11.51 12.48
C GLY A 120 2.78 10.28 11.93
N VAL A 121 2.08 9.24 11.50
CA VAL A 121 2.70 8.10 10.83
C VAL A 121 2.96 8.48 9.36
N PRO A 122 4.18 8.30 8.83
CA PRO A 122 4.49 8.70 7.46
C PRO A 122 3.75 7.81 6.46
N VAL A 123 2.92 8.42 5.62
CA VAL A 123 2.15 7.74 4.56
C VAL A 123 2.39 8.43 3.24
N VAL A 124 2.83 7.67 2.26
CA VAL A 124 3.10 8.10 0.89
C VAL A 124 2.20 7.32 -0.05
N THR A 125 1.40 8.02 -0.84
CA THR A 125 0.45 7.40 -1.78
C THR A 125 0.96 7.52 -3.21
N LEU A 126 1.02 6.39 -3.93
CA LEU A 126 1.42 6.30 -5.33
C LEU A 126 0.30 5.71 -6.17
N PHE A 127 -0.07 6.39 -7.26
CA PHE A 127 -1.02 5.88 -8.24
C PHE A 127 -0.31 5.54 -9.55
N ILE A 128 -0.36 4.28 -9.95
CA ILE A 128 0.25 3.81 -11.20
C ILE A 128 -0.76 3.98 -12.33
N LEU A 129 -0.34 4.61 -13.41
CA LEU A 129 -1.15 4.85 -14.61
C LEU A 129 -0.52 4.18 -15.84
N PRO A 130 -1.29 3.63 -16.78
CA PRO A 130 -0.78 3.39 -18.13
C PRO A 130 -0.52 4.72 -18.86
N PRO A 131 0.25 4.71 -19.97
CA PRO A 131 0.56 5.93 -20.73
C PRO A 131 -0.65 6.55 -21.41
N SER A 132 -1.70 5.77 -21.71
CA SER A 132 -2.91 6.27 -22.34
C SER A 132 -4.13 5.39 -22.03
N TRP A 133 -5.31 5.92 -22.36
CA TRP A 133 -6.58 5.18 -22.26
C TRP A 133 -6.61 3.98 -23.21
N GLU A 134 -6.09 4.13 -24.42
CA GLU A 134 -6.01 3.07 -25.43
C GLU A 134 -5.17 1.91 -24.92
N VAL A 135 -4.01 2.22 -24.32
CA VAL A 135 -3.14 1.19 -23.72
C VAL A 135 -3.81 0.49 -22.54
N LEU A 136 -4.55 1.23 -21.70
CA LEU A 136 -5.35 0.63 -20.62
C LEU A 136 -6.39 -0.34 -21.17
N ALA A 137 -7.14 0.09 -22.19
CA ALA A 137 -8.19 -0.72 -22.80
C ALA A 137 -7.64 -1.97 -23.48
N ASP A 138 -6.52 -1.85 -24.18
CA ASP A 138 -5.86 -2.99 -24.81
C ASP A 138 -5.31 -3.97 -23.77
N ARG A 139 -4.73 -3.49 -22.66
CA ARG A 139 -4.29 -4.35 -21.54
C ARG A 139 -5.46 -5.12 -20.92
N LEU A 140 -6.63 -4.48 -20.79
CA LEU A 140 -7.84 -5.14 -20.29
C LEU A 140 -8.36 -6.21 -21.25
N ARG A 141 -8.40 -5.91 -22.56
CA ARG A 141 -8.84 -6.87 -23.60
C ARG A 141 -7.90 -8.07 -23.73
N ARG A 142 -6.59 -7.84 -23.70
CA ARG A 142 -5.56 -8.90 -23.86
C ARG A 142 -5.53 -9.92 -22.71
N ARG A 143 -6.18 -9.64 -21.58
CA ARG A 143 -6.25 -10.59 -20.47
C ARG A 143 -7.05 -11.86 -20.78
N GLY A 144 -7.76 -11.89 -21.91
CA GLY A 144 -8.13 -13.12 -22.64
C GLY A 144 -9.25 -13.97 -22.04
N THR A 145 -9.85 -13.57 -20.93
CA THR A 145 -10.86 -14.37 -20.21
C THR A 145 -12.21 -13.67 -20.03
N ASP A 146 -12.32 -12.41 -20.43
CA ASP A 146 -13.47 -11.56 -20.11
C ASP A 146 -14.37 -11.37 -21.34
N SER A 147 -15.69 -11.42 -21.14
CA SER A 147 -16.66 -11.09 -22.19
C SER A 147 -16.58 -9.59 -22.55
N PRO A 148 -17.08 -9.18 -23.74
CA PRO A 148 -17.16 -7.77 -24.11
C PRO A 148 -17.86 -6.89 -23.06
N GLU A 149 -18.90 -7.41 -22.42
CA GLU A 149 -19.65 -6.73 -21.35
C GLU A 149 -18.81 -6.57 -20.09
N ALA A 150 -18.09 -7.62 -19.68
CA ALA A 150 -17.17 -7.56 -18.55
C ALA A 150 -16.03 -6.55 -18.79
N ILE A 151 -15.50 -6.49 -20.02
CA ILE A 151 -14.50 -5.49 -20.41
C ILE A 151 -15.07 -4.08 -20.31
N ALA A 152 -16.29 -3.85 -20.79
CA ALA A 152 -16.96 -2.54 -20.71
C ALA A 152 -17.14 -2.09 -19.24
N THR A 153 -17.59 -2.98 -18.37
CA THR A 153 -17.70 -2.71 -16.92
C THR A 153 -16.33 -2.37 -16.32
N ARG A 154 -15.28 -3.14 -16.63
CA ARG A 154 -13.93 -2.88 -16.12
C ARG A 154 -13.37 -1.54 -16.60
N LEU A 155 -13.66 -1.14 -17.84
CA LEU A 155 -13.29 0.18 -18.37
C LEU A 155 -14.01 1.30 -17.63
N GLU A 156 -15.31 1.16 -17.35
CA GLU A 156 -16.05 2.16 -16.58
C GLU A 156 -15.52 2.29 -15.16
N THR A 157 -15.24 1.16 -14.49
CA THR A 157 -14.56 1.16 -13.19
C THR A 157 -13.22 1.87 -13.28
N ALA A 158 -12.40 1.58 -14.29
CA ALA A 158 -11.09 2.19 -14.44
C ALA A 158 -11.16 3.72 -14.62
N ARG A 159 -12.20 4.26 -15.27
CA ARG A 159 -12.41 5.73 -15.33
C ARG A 159 -12.61 6.34 -13.94
N LYS A 160 -13.44 5.70 -13.11
CA LYS A 160 -13.69 6.13 -11.74
C LYS A 160 -12.43 6.01 -10.89
N GLU A 161 -11.64 4.95 -11.08
CA GLU A 161 -10.37 4.74 -10.39
C GLU A 161 -9.33 5.82 -10.77
N VAL A 162 -9.19 6.13 -12.06
CA VAL A 162 -8.27 7.17 -12.55
C VAL A 162 -8.65 8.55 -12.03
N ALA A 163 -9.94 8.86 -11.88
CA ALA A 163 -10.37 10.12 -11.28
C ALA A 163 -9.90 10.27 -9.82
N ALA A 164 -9.70 9.16 -9.09
CA ALA A 164 -9.17 9.20 -7.73
C ALA A 164 -7.67 9.51 -7.68
N ALA A 165 -6.95 9.41 -8.81
CA ALA A 165 -5.50 9.64 -8.87
C ALA A 165 -5.11 11.07 -8.42
N TRP A 166 -6.02 12.04 -8.54
CA TRP A 166 -5.81 13.41 -8.06
C TRP A 166 -5.60 13.53 -6.55
N SER A 167 -6.01 12.53 -5.75
CA SER A 167 -5.80 12.53 -4.29
C SER A 167 -4.50 11.85 -3.86
N TYR A 168 -3.64 11.44 -4.79
CA TYR A 168 -2.39 10.74 -4.49
C TYR A 168 -1.21 11.72 -4.47
N ASP A 169 -0.19 11.42 -3.67
CA ASP A 169 1.01 12.25 -3.57
C ASP A 169 1.83 12.17 -4.87
N TYR A 170 1.85 10.99 -5.50
CA TYR A 170 2.63 10.72 -6.71
C TYR A 170 1.82 9.96 -7.77
N LEU A 171 2.02 10.35 -9.04
CA LEU A 171 1.62 9.57 -10.20
C LEU A 171 2.86 8.89 -10.81
N VAL A 172 2.73 7.61 -11.15
CA VAL A 172 3.79 6.84 -11.83
C VAL A 172 3.25 6.29 -13.14
N VAL A 173 3.76 6.80 -14.26
CA VAL A 173 3.36 6.32 -15.59
C VAL A 173 4.13 5.05 -15.94
N ASN A 174 3.41 3.95 -16.09
CA ASN A 174 3.90 2.63 -16.44
C ASN A 174 3.76 2.36 -17.95
N ASP A 175 4.55 3.09 -18.72
CA ASP A 175 4.78 2.85 -20.15
C ASP A 175 5.87 1.78 -20.35
N ARG A 176 7.04 2.04 -19.74
CA ARG A 176 8.19 1.12 -19.68
C ARG A 176 8.46 0.75 -18.23
N LEU A 177 8.57 -0.56 -17.97
CA LEU A 177 8.72 -1.10 -16.61
C LEU A 177 9.94 -0.50 -15.90
N GLU A 178 11.07 -0.39 -16.59
CA GLU A 178 12.33 0.10 -16.02
C GLU A 178 12.23 1.57 -15.60
N ALA A 179 11.54 2.39 -16.42
CA ALA A 179 11.34 3.81 -16.13
C ALA A 179 10.40 4.02 -14.94
N ALA A 180 9.29 3.28 -14.89
CA ALA A 180 8.35 3.32 -13.77
C ALA A 180 9.00 2.81 -12.47
N LEU A 181 9.82 1.75 -12.56
CA LEU A 181 10.58 1.24 -11.43
C LEU A 181 11.60 2.27 -10.92
N ALA A 182 12.34 2.94 -11.82
CA ALA A 182 13.27 3.99 -11.47
C ALA A 182 12.56 5.17 -10.78
N ALA A 183 11.39 5.58 -11.28
CA ALA A 183 10.58 6.63 -10.66
C ALA A 183 10.12 6.24 -9.24
N MET A 184 9.60 5.02 -9.03
CA MET A 184 9.21 4.54 -7.71
C MET A 184 10.40 4.49 -6.74
N LYS A 185 11.57 4.03 -7.19
CA LYS A 185 12.81 4.04 -6.40
C LYS A 185 13.22 5.45 -5.99
N ALA A 186 13.14 6.40 -6.91
CA ALA A 186 13.46 7.80 -6.63
C ALA A 186 12.51 8.39 -5.58
N ILE A 187 11.21 8.12 -5.69
CA ILE A 187 10.21 8.54 -4.70
C ILE A 187 10.53 7.96 -3.33
N ILE A 188 10.75 6.64 -3.23
CA ILE A 188 11.09 5.98 -1.96
C ILE A 188 12.37 6.57 -1.35
N ALA A 189 13.41 6.76 -2.16
CA ALA A 189 14.66 7.35 -1.71
C ALA A 189 14.47 8.78 -1.20
N ALA A 190 13.74 9.62 -1.92
CA ALA A 190 13.47 11.00 -1.53
C ALA A 190 12.64 11.08 -0.23
N GLU A 191 11.59 10.25 -0.12
CA GLU A 191 10.75 10.17 1.06
C GLU A 191 11.54 9.77 2.31
N ARG A 192 12.47 8.83 2.18
CA ARG A 192 13.39 8.43 3.24
C ARG A 192 14.32 9.55 3.72
N GLN A 193 14.56 10.59 2.91
CA GLN A 193 15.45 11.71 3.27
C GLN A 193 14.71 12.91 3.87
N LYS A 194 13.38 12.86 4.02
CA LYS A 194 12.63 13.97 4.64
C LYS A 194 13.17 14.26 6.04
N THR A 195 13.45 15.54 6.31
CA THR A 195 13.94 16.01 7.62
C THR A 195 13.07 15.55 8.78
N ALA A 196 11.74 15.53 8.60
CA ALA A 196 10.80 15.05 9.61
C ALA A 196 10.99 13.58 10.00
N LEU A 197 11.65 12.76 9.16
CA LEU A 197 11.91 11.35 9.41
C LEU A 197 13.31 11.09 9.96
N ILE A 198 14.33 11.66 9.34
CA ILE A 198 15.74 11.39 9.71
C ILE A 198 16.25 12.35 10.78
N GLY A 199 15.72 13.57 10.81
CA GLY A 199 16.15 14.64 11.69
C GLY A 199 16.06 14.28 13.18
N PRO A 200 14.91 13.79 13.68
CA PRO A 200 14.75 13.42 15.09
C PRO A 200 15.77 12.38 15.58
N ALA A 201 16.22 11.48 14.70
CA ALA A 201 17.18 10.45 15.04
C ALA A 201 18.65 10.89 14.90
N LEU A 202 18.94 11.79 13.96
CA LEU A 202 20.29 12.19 13.56
C LEU A 202 20.76 13.48 14.23
N LEU A 203 19.93 14.53 14.23
CA LEU A 203 20.36 15.88 14.60
C LEU A 203 20.78 16.02 16.07
N PRO A 204 20.09 15.44 17.08
CA PRO A 204 20.52 15.52 18.47
C PRO A 204 21.94 14.96 18.69
N ARG A 205 22.32 13.91 17.94
CA ARG A 205 23.66 13.31 18.01
C ARG A 205 24.75 14.24 17.49
N LEU A 206 24.41 15.18 16.60
CA LEU A 206 25.34 16.15 16.04
C LEU A 206 25.41 17.43 16.87
N THR A 207 24.41 17.71 17.70
CA THR A 207 24.38 18.86 18.63
C THR A 207 24.82 18.51 20.05
N GLY A 208 25.01 17.22 20.36
CA GLY A 208 25.38 16.75 21.70
C GLY A 208 24.19 16.58 22.65
N GLU A 209 22.96 16.66 22.14
CA GLU A 209 21.72 16.42 22.88
C GLU A 209 21.36 14.93 22.85
N GLU A 210 20.86 14.37 23.96
CA GLU A 210 20.30 13.02 23.94
C GLU A 210 19.07 12.99 23.04
N ALA A 211 18.98 12.00 22.14
CA ALA A 211 17.82 11.82 21.28
C ALA A 211 16.57 11.60 22.15
N GLY A 212 15.73 12.64 22.27
CA GLY A 212 14.48 12.54 23.01
C GLY A 212 13.64 11.38 22.49
N THR A 213 13.05 10.62 23.39
CA THR A 213 12.23 9.41 23.12
C THR A 213 10.90 9.72 22.41
N GLY A 214 10.84 10.78 21.59
CA GLY A 214 9.65 11.33 20.93
C GLY A 214 9.10 10.46 19.80
N GLY A 215 9.12 9.14 19.96
CA GLY A 215 8.32 8.25 19.14
C GLY A 215 6.85 8.62 19.35
N VAL A 216 6.20 9.10 18.29
CA VAL A 216 4.75 9.32 18.30
C VAL A 216 4.09 8.01 18.75
N PRO A 217 3.31 7.98 19.85
CA PRO A 217 2.72 6.75 20.35
C PRO A 217 1.99 6.01 19.23
N LEU A 218 2.17 4.69 19.14
CA LEU A 218 1.40 3.89 18.18
C LEU A 218 -0.09 4.12 18.45
N PRO A 219 -0.92 4.33 17.42
CA PRO A 219 -2.35 4.37 17.60
C PRO A 219 -2.81 3.15 18.38
N SER A 220 -3.52 3.35 19.50
CA SER A 220 -4.22 2.25 20.15
C SER A 220 -5.33 1.74 19.22
N ARG A 221 -5.74 0.47 19.39
CA ARG A 221 -6.85 -0.16 18.64
C ARG A 221 -8.16 0.66 18.63
N LYS A 222 -8.33 1.63 19.54
CA LYS A 222 -9.54 2.44 19.67
C LYS A 222 -9.53 3.60 18.69
N GLY A 223 -10.07 3.36 17.49
CA GLY A 223 -10.26 4.38 16.46
C GLY A 223 -11.20 3.94 15.34
N ALA A 224 -12.26 3.20 15.69
CA ALA A 224 -13.38 2.89 14.80
C ALA A 224 -14.60 2.57 15.66
N SER A 225 -15.19 3.59 16.27
CA SER A 225 -16.54 3.48 16.84
C SER A 225 -17.23 4.79 16.54
N LYS A 226 -18.19 4.67 15.59
CA LYS A 226 -19.29 5.55 15.22
C LYS A 226 -19.11 7.06 15.44
#